data_AF-T0Q301-F1
#
_entry.id   AF-T0Q301-F1
#
_cell.length_a   1.000
_cell.length_b   1.000
_cell.length_c   1.000
_cell.angle_alpha   90.00
_cell.angle_beta   90.00
_cell.angle_gamma   90.00
#
_symmetry.space_group_name_H-M   'P 1'
#
loop_
_entity.id
_entity.type
_entity.pdbx_description
1 polymer ?
#
loop_
_entity_poly.entity_id
_entity_poly.type
_entity_poly.pdbx_seq_one_letter_code
_entity_poly.pdbx_strand_id
1 'polypeptide(L)'
;MAGETPLVSARAYEATRDAVLKLKQQCRVEETPSAALATPFATTERRMAQAMAAALDEHVVIVRTSGLRPGRENTLVDHIDVLRKHFTNALTSLRANYTDAEMDWATRVAAIESELAHEVDASSSLRASHVTELDQLTQRLEITHFEELENLTKLYDDKVVEIQAAADAQLAVVEAACNEKVGLVRAKAKSWKVAYEAKLKDAVTSKIDALKTQAELQLQAVLMQLDKEAQVLTSALQDARCQAKSLERQLAQANTRIQELEAAMPRSEVAICKLKAQVAGEAEAVEEQKAKYDALLATHRALQTQMVEEKTRLVQHHALQQGLLEEQLARAKQDEMERLHERVRHAMEMKAVVISQLEAAVLEAENRAALAEHALNQIHTEMMTSSRCDVLEAFPIDA
;
A
#
# COMPACT_ATOMS: atom_id res chain seq x y z
N MET A 1 -85.28 2.00 -10.05
CA MET A 1 -86.71 2.37 -10.01
C MET A 1 -87.39 1.38 -9.08
N ALA A 2 -87.30 1.62 -7.77
CA ALA A 2 -87.93 0.76 -6.77
C ALA A 2 -89.40 1.16 -6.66
N GLY A 3 -90.30 0.22 -6.95
CA GLY A 3 -91.74 0.40 -6.75
C GLY A 3 -92.07 0.17 -5.28
N GLU A 4 -92.47 1.24 -4.59
CA GLU A 4 -92.99 1.18 -3.22
C GLU A 4 -94.38 0.53 -3.23
N THR A 5 -94.50 -0.66 -2.64
CA THR A 5 -95.79 -1.23 -2.23
C THR A 5 -96.23 -0.54 -0.94
N PRO A 6 -97.46 0.01 -0.86
CA PRO A 6 -97.93 0.61 0.39
C PRO A 6 -98.34 -0.50 1.35
N LEU A 7 -97.52 -0.72 2.38
CA LEU A 7 -97.88 -1.49 3.58
C LEU A 7 -99.18 -0.88 4.16
N VAL A 8 -100.26 -1.67 4.14
CA VAL A 8 -101.54 -1.33 4.76
C VAL A 8 -101.29 -0.99 6.23
N SER A 9 -101.51 0.28 6.62
CA SER A 9 -101.24 0.74 7.98
C SER A 9 -102.07 -0.07 9.00
N ALA A 10 -101.48 -0.44 10.14
CA ALA A 10 -102.13 -1.21 11.21
C ALA A 10 -103.49 -0.60 11.65
N ARG A 11 -103.63 0.72 11.53
CA ARG A 11 -104.85 1.48 11.80
C ARG A 11 -106.03 1.11 10.87
N ALA A 12 -105.74 0.78 9.62
CA ALA A 12 -106.76 0.40 8.64
C ALA A 12 -107.27 -1.04 8.88
N TYR A 13 -106.40 -1.92 9.38
CA TYR A 13 -106.73 -3.30 9.75
C TYR A 13 -107.59 -3.37 11.03
N GLU A 14 -107.26 -2.57 12.05
CA GLU A 14 -108.08 -2.49 13.28
C GLU A 14 -109.48 -1.91 13.03
N ALA A 15 -109.59 -0.89 12.18
CA ALA A 15 -110.88 -0.29 11.81
C ALA A 15 -111.81 -1.27 11.08
N THR A 16 -111.26 -2.14 10.22
CA THR A 16 -112.05 -3.17 9.53
C THR A 16 -112.48 -4.29 10.48
N ARG A 17 -111.64 -4.66 11.46
CA ARG A 17 -111.99 -5.66 12.49
C ARG A 17 -113.18 -5.22 13.35
N ASP A 18 -113.20 -3.96 13.79
CA ASP A 18 -114.28 -3.43 14.63
C ASP A 18 -115.60 -3.25 13.87
N ALA A 19 -115.53 -2.95 12.56
CA ALA A 19 -116.71 -2.88 11.69
C ALA A 19 -117.38 -4.26 11.53
N VAL A 20 -116.59 -5.32 11.36
CA VAL A 20 -117.10 -6.70 11.24
C VAL A 20 -117.73 -7.18 12.55
N LEU A 21 -117.19 -6.78 13.71
CA LEU A 21 -117.76 -7.11 15.02
C LEU A 21 -119.12 -6.42 15.27
N LYS A 22 -119.28 -5.16 14.86
CA LYS A 22 -120.57 -4.44 14.96
C LYS A 22 -121.66 -5.06 14.08
N LEU A 23 -121.30 -5.53 12.88
CA LEU A 23 -122.22 -6.22 11.97
C LEU A 23 -122.70 -7.56 12.54
N LYS A 24 -121.82 -8.32 13.21
CA LYS A 24 -122.22 -9.58 13.87
C LYS A 24 -123.17 -9.39 15.06
N GLN A 25 -123.11 -8.24 15.74
CA GLN A 25 -124.01 -7.94 16.86
C GLN A 25 -125.41 -7.48 16.41
N GLN A 26 -125.56 -6.96 15.19
CA GLN A 26 -126.87 -6.52 14.66
C GLN A 26 -127.77 -7.65 14.13
N CYS A 27 -127.21 -8.83 13.84
CA CYS A 27 -127.98 -9.95 13.28
C CYS A 27 -128.58 -10.92 14.32
N ARG A 28 -128.47 -10.64 15.63
CA ARG A 28 -129.22 -11.41 16.64
C ARG A 28 -130.57 -10.74 16.87
N VAL A 29 -131.57 -11.16 16.08
CA VAL A 29 -132.97 -10.85 16.33
C VAL A 29 -133.51 -11.83 17.37
N GLU A 30 -134.05 -11.26 18.44
CA GLU A 30 -134.69 -11.94 19.57
C GLU A 30 -135.96 -12.66 19.13
N GLU A 31 -136.02 -13.97 19.36
CA GLU A 31 -137.26 -14.75 19.35
C GLU A 31 -138.04 -14.47 20.64
N THR A 32 -139.30 -14.00 20.55
CA THR A 32 -140.28 -14.17 21.63
C THR A 32 -141.73 -14.27 21.13
N PRO A 33 -142.63 -14.93 21.90
CA PRO A 33 -143.77 -15.70 21.40
C PRO A 33 -145.14 -15.10 21.81
N SER A 34 -146.24 -15.51 21.16
CA SER A 34 -147.60 -15.42 21.74
C SER A 34 -148.64 -16.09 20.85
N ALA A 35 -149.26 -17.19 21.27
CA ALA A 35 -150.36 -17.30 22.24
C ALA A 35 -151.74 -17.25 21.53
N ALA A 36 -152.39 -18.41 21.55
CA ALA A 36 -153.68 -18.70 20.96
C ALA A 36 -154.80 -17.81 21.55
N LEU A 37 -155.17 -16.78 20.80
CA LEU A 37 -156.37 -15.97 21.02
C LEU A 37 -157.39 -16.36 19.95
N ALA A 38 -158.63 -16.67 20.38
CA ALA A 38 -159.74 -16.86 19.46
C ALA A 38 -159.81 -15.68 18.47
N THR A 39 -159.92 -15.98 17.17
CA THR A 39 -159.77 -14.99 16.10
C THR A 39 -160.73 -13.81 16.31
N PRO A 40 -160.31 -12.57 15.98
CA PRO A 40 -161.13 -11.36 16.15
C PRO A 40 -162.49 -11.45 15.42
N PHE A 41 -162.57 -12.27 14.37
CA PHE A 41 -163.82 -12.60 13.69
C PHE A 41 -164.80 -13.39 14.59
N ALA A 42 -164.35 -14.48 15.22
CA ALA A 42 -165.20 -15.34 16.05
C ALA A 42 -165.78 -14.62 17.27
N THR A 43 -165.05 -13.64 17.83
CA THR A 43 -165.53 -12.80 18.93
C THR A 43 -166.58 -11.79 18.48
N THR A 44 -166.39 -11.16 17.32
CA THR A 44 -167.31 -10.16 16.77
C THR A 44 -168.63 -10.81 16.33
N GLU A 45 -168.55 -11.97 15.70
CA GLU A 45 -169.69 -12.73 15.21
C GLU A 45 -170.63 -13.17 16.37
N ARG A 46 -170.05 -13.69 17.45
CA ARG A 46 -170.80 -14.11 18.65
C ARG A 46 -171.55 -12.95 19.29
N ARG A 47 -170.95 -11.75 19.34
CA ARG A 47 -171.59 -10.55 19.88
C ARG A 47 -172.79 -10.11 19.03
N MET A 48 -172.65 -10.09 17.70
CA MET A 48 -173.76 -9.74 16.79
C MET A 48 -174.92 -10.74 16.90
N ALA A 49 -174.61 -12.04 16.97
CA ALA A 49 -175.62 -13.08 17.16
C ALA A 49 -176.45 -12.89 18.43
N GLN A 50 -175.79 -12.60 19.55
CA GLN A 50 -176.45 -12.37 20.84
C GLN A 50 -177.29 -11.10 20.86
N ALA A 51 -176.78 -10.00 20.30
CA ALA A 51 -177.50 -8.72 20.27
C ALA A 51 -178.80 -8.81 19.44
N MET A 52 -178.74 -9.46 18.28
CA MET A 52 -179.92 -9.61 17.42
C MET A 52 -180.94 -10.60 18.00
N ALA A 53 -180.48 -11.69 18.62
CA ALA A 53 -181.38 -12.62 19.30
C ALA A 53 -182.17 -11.92 20.42
N ALA A 54 -181.48 -11.11 21.25
CA ALA A 54 -182.11 -10.32 22.30
C ALA A 54 -183.14 -9.33 21.75
N ALA A 55 -182.80 -8.59 20.70
CA ALA A 55 -183.71 -7.62 20.07
C ALA A 55 -184.95 -8.28 19.46
N LEU A 56 -184.81 -9.44 18.81
CA LEU A 56 -185.94 -10.17 18.23
C LEU A 56 -186.85 -10.77 19.30
N ASP A 57 -186.28 -11.31 20.40
CA ASP A 57 -187.08 -11.81 21.53
C ASP A 57 -187.88 -10.69 22.22
N GLU A 58 -187.29 -9.52 22.39
CA GLU A 58 -187.98 -8.34 22.91
C GLU A 58 -189.16 -7.93 22.02
N HIS A 59 -188.97 -7.91 20.70
CA HIS A 59 -190.04 -7.62 19.75
C HIS A 59 -191.19 -8.65 19.78
N VAL A 60 -190.91 -9.94 20.00
CA VAL A 60 -191.97 -10.95 20.19
C VAL A 60 -192.80 -10.61 21.44
N VAL A 61 -192.15 -10.27 22.56
CA VAL A 61 -192.84 -9.90 23.80
C VAL A 61 -193.72 -8.67 23.62
N ILE A 62 -193.22 -7.63 22.93
CA ILE A 62 -194.00 -6.42 22.62
C ILE A 62 -195.25 -6.76 21.79
N VAL A 63 -195.09 -7.55 20.72
CA VAL A 63 -196.22 -7.95 19.86
C VAL A 63 -197.27 -8.71 20.67
N ARG A 64 -196.86 -9.64 21.53
CA ARG A 64 -197.80 -10.46 22.32
C ARG A 64 -198.54 -9.72 23.42
N THR A 65 -198.01 -8.60 23.89
CA THR A 65 -198.61 -7.80 24.98
C THR A 65 -199.40 -6.58 24.50
N SER A 66 -199.36 -6.29 23.19
CA SER A 66 -199.92 -5.07 22.59
C SER A 66 -201.46 -5.03 22.44
N GLY A 67 -202.19 -6.05 22.92
CA GLY A 67 -203.67 -6.07 22.88
C GLY A 67 -204.26 -6.22 21.47
N LEU A 68 -203.46 -6.65 20.50
CA LEU A 68 -203.91 -6.94 19.13
C LEU A 68 -204.87 -8.14 19.10
N ARG A 69 -205.82 -8.16 18.16
CA ARG A 69 -206.72 -9.32 18.00
C ARG A 69 -205.91 -10.59 17.72
N PRO A 70 -206.26 -11.76 18.31
CA PRO A 70 -205.47 -13.01 18.27
C PRO A 70 -205.09 -13.61 16.89
N GLY A 71 -205.54 -13.02 15.77
CA GLY A 71 -205.09 -13.42 14.43
C GLY A 71 -203.95 -12.58 13.86
N ARG A 72 -203.80 -11.32 14.29
CA ARG A 72 -202.76 -10.39 13.77
C ARG A 72 -201.44 -10.49 14.52
N GLU A 73 -201.51 -10.85 15.80
CA GLU A 73 -200.34 -11.09 16.66
C GLU A 73 -199.48 -12.24 16.12
N ASN A 74 -200.10 -13.37 15.77
CA ASN A 74 -199.41 -14.52 15.19
C ASN A 74 -198.71 -14.17 13.88
N THR A 75 -199.35 -13.37 13.01
CA THR A 75 -198.72 -12.94 11.75
C THR A 75 -197.49 -12.09 12.01
N LEU A 76 -197.49 -11.22 13.02
CA LEU A 76 -196.33 -10.38 13.35
C LEU A 76 -195.20 -11.19 14.01
N VAL A 77 -195.53 -12.17 14.86
CA VAL A 77 -194.54 -13.11 15.40
C VAL A 77 -193.94 -13.96 14.27
N ASP A 78 -194.74 -14.41 13.30
CA ASP A 78 -194.23 -15.12 12.12
C ASP A 78 -193.26 -14.25 11.31
N HIS A 79 -193.51 -12.95 11.16
CA HIS A 79 -192.55 -12.03 10.52
C HIS A 79 -191.25 -11.91 11.33
N ILE A 80 -191.32 -11.88 12.66
CA ILE A 80 -190.12 -11.87 13.53
C ILE A 80 -189.34 -13.19 13.39
N ASP A 81 -190.03 -14.33 13.28
CA ASP A 81 -189.38 -15.62 13.04
C ASP A 81 -188.78 -15.73 11.63
N VAL A 82 -189.39 -15.11 10.62
CA VAL A 82 -188.79 -14.95 9.28
C VAL A 82 -187.52 -14.10 9.35
N LEU A 83 -187.54 -12.98 10.09
CA LEU A 83 -186.37 -12.14 10.32
C LEU A 83 -185.26 -12.89 11.05
N ARG A 84 -185.61 -13.67 12.08
CA ARG A 84 -184.68 -14.55 12.79
C ARG A 84 -184.02 -15.53 11.82
N LYS A 85 -184.81 -16.21 11.00
CA LYS A 85 -184.30 -17.15 9.99
C LYS A 85 -183.39 -16.46 8.97
N HIS A 86 -183.73 -15.27 8.51
CA HIS A 86 -182.90 -14.49 7.58
C HIS A 86 -181.56 -14.08 8.22
N PHE A 87 -181.57 -13.63 9.47
CA PHE A 87 -180.36 -13.25 10.18
C PHE A 87 -179.45 -14.45 10.46
N THR A 88 -180.02 -15.59 10.88
CA THR A 88 -179.24 -16.82 11.08
C THR A 88 -178.60 -17.29 9.77
N ASN A 89 -179.34 -17.20 8.65
CA ASN A 89 -178.80 -17.52 7.32
C ASN A 89 -177.68 -16.56 6.89
N ALA A 90 -177.79 -15.27 7.22
CA ALA A 90 -176.75 -14.29 6.94
C ALA A 90 -175.48 -14.56 7.78
N LEU A 91 -175.62 -14.94 9.06
CA LEU A 91 -174.49 -15.31 9.91
C LEU A 91 -173.79 -16.60 9.43
N THR A 92 -174.54 -17.62 9.04
CA THR A 92 -173.93 -18.83 8.46
C THR A 92 -173.23 -18.55 7.14
N SER A 93 -173.80 -17.69 6.28
CA SER A 93 -173.13 -17.25 5.06
C SER A 93 -171.86 -16.44 5.36
N LEU A 94 -171.88 -15.57 6.37
CA LEU A 94 -170.69 -14.80 6.77
C LEU A 94 -169.58 -15.70 7.32
N ARG A 95 -169.94 -16.72 8.13
CA ARG A 95 -168.99 -17.74 8.60
C ARG A 95 -168.36 -18.48 7.43
N ALA A 96 -169.15 -18.95 6.47
CA ALA A 96 -168.65 -19.65 5.29
C ALA A 96 -167.68 -18.76 4.49
N ASN A 97 -168.03 -17.50 4.26
CA ASN A 97 -167.16 -16.56 3.55
C ASN A 97 -165.85 -16.30 4.32
N TYR A 98 -165.87 -16.25 5.65
CA TYR A 98 -164.65 -16.09 6.45
C TYR A 98 -163.77 -17.34 6.40
N THR A 99 -164.35 -18.54 6.50
CA THR A 99 -163.58 -19.79 6.40
C THR A 99 -162.96 -19.94 5.01
N ASP A 100 -163.67 -19.55 3.96
CA ASP A 100 -163.13 -19.56 2.59
C ASP A 100 -161.98 -18.55 2.45
N ALA A 101 -162.13 -17.34 2.99
CA ALA A 101 -161.07 -16.33 2.99
C ALA A 101 -159.84 -16.74 3.83
N GLU A 102 -160.05 -17.41 4.95
CA GLU A 102 -158.98 -17.93 5.81
C GLU A 102 -158.21 -19.07 5.12
N MET A 103 -158.92 -19.97 4.43
CA MET A 103 -158.31 -21.01 3.60
C MET A 103 -157.53 -20.41 2.41
N ASP A 104 -158.10 -19.45 1.71
CA ASP A 104 -157.43 -18.73 0.62
C ASP A 104 -156.16 -18.02 1.12
N TRP A 105 -156.23 -17.40 2.30
CA TRP A 105 -155.07 -16.74 2.91
C TRP A 105 -153.98 -17.76 3.30
N ALA A 106 -154.34 -18.85 3.97
CA ALA A 106 -153.40 -19.91 4.32
C ALA A 106 -152.73 -20.53 3.08
N THR A 107 -153.48 -20.68 1.99
CA THR A 107 -152.95 -21.20 0.72
C THR A 107 -151.97 -20.22 0.08
N ARG A 108 -152.27 -18.92 0.11
CA ARG A 108 -151.35 -17.87 -0.38
C ARG A 108 -150.08 -17.77 0.46
N VAL A 109 -150.19 -17.86 1.79
CA VAL A 109 -149.04 -17.85 2.70
C VAL A 109 -148.14 -19.05 2.43
N ALA A 110 -148.71 -20.26 2.32
CA ALA A 110 -147.95 -21.46 2.00
C ALA A 110 -147.25 -21.37 0.63
N ALA A 111 -147.89 -20.74 -0.38
CA ALA A 111 -147.28 -20.50 -1.67
C ALA A 111 -146.06 -19.56 -1.58
N ILE A 112 -146.19 -18.46 -0.82
CA ILE A 112 -145.09 -17.51 -0.59
C ILE A 112 -143.94 -18.17 0.20
N GLU A 113 -144.26 -18.97 1.23
CA GLU A 113 -143.24 -19.70 2.00
C GLU A 113 -142.48 -20.71 1.13
N SER A 114 -143.18 -21.41 0.25
CA SER A 114 -142.59 -22.32 -0.72
C SER A 114 -141.68 -21.59 -1.73
N GLU A 115 -142.13 -20.44 -2.25
CA GLU A 115 -141.35 -19.60 -3.16
C GLU A 115 -140.08 -19.05 -2.48
N LEU A 116 -140.21 -18.57 -1.24
CA LEU A 116 -139.07 -18.09 -0.45
C LEU A 116 -138.07 -19.21 -0.13
N ALA A 117 -138.55 -20.41 0.20
CA ALA A 117 -137.68 -21.57 0.42
C ALA A 117 -136.87 -21.92 -0.84
N HIS A 118 -137.51 -21.89 -2.02
CA HIS A 118 -136.83 -22.08 -3.29
C HIS A 118 -135.80 -20.98 -3.60
N GLU A 119 -136.09 -19.72 -3.29
CA GLU A 119 -135.14 -18.62 -3.45
C GLU A 119 -133.94 -18.74 -2.51
N VAL A 120 -134.15 -19.19 -1.27
CA VAL A 120 -133.08 -19.44 -0.29
C VAL A 120 -132.18 -20.59 -0.77
N ASP A 121 -132.78 -21.69 -1.24
CA ASP A 121 -132.05 -22.82 -1.79
C ASP A 121 -131.25 -22.42 -3.04
N ALA A 122 -131.87 -21.69 -3.97
CA ALA A 122 -131.18 -21.15 -5.15
C ALA A 122 -130.02 -20.22 -4.77
N SER A 123 -130.23 -19.33 -3.79
CA SER A 123 -129.19 -18.43 -3.28
C SER A 123 -128.05 -19.18 -2.57
N SER A 124 -128.35 -20.30 -1.91
CA SER A 124 -127.34 -21.14 -1.26
C SER A 124 -126.50 -21.90 -2.29
N SER A 125 -127.13 -22.42 -3.34
CA SER A 125 -126.46 -23.10 -4.45
C SER A 125 -125.56 -22.15 -5.23
N LEU A 126 -126.04 -20.93 -5.51
CA LEU A 126 -125.24 -19.90 -6.15
C LEU A 126 -124.02 -19.52 -5.29
N ARG A 127 -124.20 -19.32 -3.98
CA ARG A 127 -123.08 -19.07 -3.06
C ARG A 127 -122.06 -20.21 -3.06
N ALA A 128 -122.50 -21.46 -3.05
CA ALA A 128 -121.59 -22.61 -3.12
C ALA A 128 -120.81 -22.63 -4.44
N SER A 129 -121.46 -22.36 -5.58
CA SER A 129 -120.79 -22.23 -6.88
C SER A 129 -119.72 -21.14 -6.86
N HIS A 130 -120.07 -19.95 -6.35
CA HIS A 130 -119.12 -18.83 -6.26
C HIS A 130 -117.93 -19.14 -5.34
N VAL A 131 -118.12 -19.88 -4.24
CA VAL A 131 -117.01 -20.32 -3.39
C VAL A 131 -116.08 -21.25 -4.16
N THR A 132 -116.63 -22.23 -4.89
CA THR A 132 -115.80 -23.14 -5.69
C THR A 132 -115.06 -22.43 -6.82
N GLU A 133 -115.68 -21.42 -7.45
CA GLU A 133 -115.03 -20.59 -8.46
C GLU A 133 -113.89 -19.74 -7.87
N LEU A 134 -114.10 -19.16 -6.68
CA LEU A 134 -113.05 -18.42 -5.97
C LEU A 134 -111.88 -19.32 -5.58
N ASP A 135 -112.14 -20.53 -5.10
CA ASP A 135 -111.08 -21.50 -4.78
C ASP A 135 -110.28 -21.87 -6.03
N GLN A 136 -110.96 -22.12 -7.16
CA GLN A 136 -110.30 -22.40 -8.44
C GLN A 136 -109.48 -21.21 -8.95
N LEU A 137 -109.99 -19.98 -8.83
CA LEU A 137 -109.26 -18.78 -9.22
C LEU A 137 -108.04 -18.54 -8.31
N THR A 138 -108.17 -18.81 -7.02
CA THR A 138 -107.07 -18.71 -6.05
C THR A 138 -105.97 -19.70 -6.38
N GLN A 139 -106.32 -20.97 -6.60
CA GLN A 139 -105.35 -22.00 -7.01
C GLN A 139 -104.65 -21.65 -8.33
N ARG A 140 -105.39 -21.14 -9.32
CA ARG A 140 -104.78 -20.69 -10.58
C ARG A 140 -103.79 -19.55 -10.36
N LEU A 141 -104.13 -18.58 -9.53
CA LEU A 141 -103.26 -17.45 -9.20
C LEU A 141 -101.99 -17.91 -8.46
N GLU A 142 -102.11 -18.84 -7.53
CA GLU A 142 -100.95 -19.45 -6.85
C GLU A 142 -100.05 -20.19 -7.84
N ILE A 143 -100.61 -21.01 -8.73
CA ILE A 143 -99.85 -21.71 -9.77
C ILE A 143 -99.11 -20.71 -10.66
N THR A 144 -99.77 -19.65 -11.13
CA THR A 144 -99.12 -18.63 -11.95
C THR A 144 -97.99 -17.92 -11.21
N HIS A 145 -98.16 -17.62 -9.92
CA HIS A 145 -97.08 -17.02 -9.12
C HIS A 145 -95.89 -17.96 -8.93
N PHE A 146 -96.13 -19.26 -8.72
CA PHE A 146 -95.05 -20.26 -8.64
C PHE A 146 -94.30 -20.40 -9.98
N GLU A 147 -95.02 -20.43 -11.09
CA GLU A 147 -94.42 -20.47 -12.43
C GLU A 147 -93.60 -19.20 -12.72
N GLU A 148 -94.09 -18.01 -12.34
CA GLU A 148 -93.35 -16.75 -12.44
C GLU A 148 -92.07 -16.76 -11.58
N LEU A 149 -92.13 -17.28 -10.34
CA LEU A 149 -90.96 -17.41 -9.48
C LEU A 149 -89.95 -18.43 -10.01
N GLU A 150 -90.40 -19.56 -10.56
CA GLU A 150 -89.54 -20.56 -11.18
C GLU A 150 -88.84 -19.99 -12.42
N ASN A 151 -89.58 -19.26 -13.27
CA ASN A 151 -89.03 -18.57 -14.44
C ASN A 151 -88.02 -17.49 -14.04
N LEU A 152 -88.31 -16.72 -12.99
CA LEU A 152 -87.38 -15.72 -12.48
C LEU A 152 -86.11 -16.38 -11.93
N THR A 153 -86.24 -17.49 -11.20
CA THR A 153 -85.10 -18.25 -10.66
C THR A 153 -84.22 -18.79 -11.79
N LYS A 154 -84.82 -19.40 -12.82
CA LYS A 154 -84.08 -19.85 -14.02
C LYS A 154 -83.35 -18.70 -14.70
N LEU A 155 -83.99 -17.54 -14.85
CA LEU A 155 -83.36 -16.38 -15.44
C LEU A 155 -82.19 -15.85 -14.60
N TYR A 156 -82.28 -15.90 -13.27
CA TYR A 156 -81.15 -15.58 -12.38
C TYR A 156 -80.01 -16.59 -12.54
N ASP A 157 -80.30 -17.89 -12.54
CA ASP A 157 -79.29 -18.94 -12.71
C ASP A 157 -78.57 -18.80 -14.07
N ASP A 158 -79.32 -18.56 -15.15
CA ASP A 158 -78.77 -18.29 -16.48
C ASP A 158 -77.86 -17.06 -16.47
N LYS A 159 -78.26 -16.00 -15.75
CA LYS A 159 -77.42 -14.80 -15.59
C LYS A 159 -76.16 -15.06 -14.76
N VAL A 160 -76.22 -15.91 -13.73
CA VAL A 160 -75.03 -16.31 -12.97
C VAL A 160 -74.07 -17.07 -13.87
N VAL A 161 -74.55 -17.99 -14.70
CA VAL A 161 -73.72 -18.72 -15.66
C VAL A 161 -73.10 -17.78 -16.70
N GLU A 162 -73.86 -16.82 -17.23
CA GLU A 162 -73.36 -15.81 -18.16
C GLU A 162 -72.25 -14.95 -17.54
N ILE A 163 -72.45 -14.49 -16.29
CA ILE A 163 -71.45 -13.71 -15.54
C ILE A 163 -70.21 -14.55 -15.28
N GLN A 164 -70.36 -15.82 -14.89
CA GLN A 164 -69.24 -16.73 -14.65
C GLN A 164 -68.43 -16.95 -15.93
N ALA A 165 -69.11 -17.22 -17.06
CA ALA A 165 -68.44 -17.37 -18.35
C ALA A 165 -67.71 -16.10 -18.78
N ALA A 166 -68.29 -14.92 -18.54
CA ALA A 166 -67.64 -13.64 -18.83
C ALA A 166 -66.42 -13.40 -17.93
N ALA A 167 -66.48 -13.76 -16.65
CA ALA A 167 -65.38 -13.65 -15.70
C ALA A 167 -64.23 -14.60 -16.08
N ASP A 168 -64.54 -15.85 -16.41
CA ASP A 168 -63.55 -16.85 -16.84
C ASP A 168 -62.88 -16.44 -18.15
N ALA A 169 -63.63 -15.87 -19.10
CA ALA A 169 -63.08 -15.30 -20.33
C ALA A 169 -62.11 -14.13 -20.05
N GLN A 170 -62.46 -13.23 -19.12
CA GLN A 170 -61.57 -12.15 -18.72
C GLN A 170 -60.32 -12.65 -18.01
N LEU A 171 -60.45 -13.65 -17.12
CA LEU A 171 -59.32 -14.29 -16.46
C LEU A 171 -58.35 -14.89 -17.49
N ALA A 172 -58.86 -15.64 -18.47
CA ALA A 172 -58.03 -16.23 -19.53
C ALA A 172 -57.27 -15.15 -20.34
N VAL A 173 -57.91 -14.03 -20.65
CA VAL A 173 -57.25 -12.90 -21.33
C VAL A 173 -56.14 -12.29 -20.46
N VAL A 174 -56.40 -12.07 -19.17
CA VAL A 174 -55.41 -11.52 -18.25
C VAL A 174 -54.24 -12.49 -18.04
N GLU A 175 -54.51 -13.78 -17.88
CA GLU A 175 -53.48 -14.82 -17.78
C GLU A 175 -52.60 -14.88 -19.03
N ALA A 176 -53.20 -14.83 -20.22
CA ALA A 176 -52.46 -14.79 -21.47
C ALA A 176 -51.54 -13.55 -21.55
N ALA A 177 -52.07 -12.36 -21.22
CA ALA A 177 -51.29 -11.12 -21.21
C ALA A 177 -50.16 -11.14 -20.17
N CYS A 178 -50.39 -11.71 -18.98
CA CYS A 178 -49.37 -11.90 -17.95
C CYS A 178 -48.28 -12.86 -18.41
N ASN A 179 -48.65 -14.01 -18.99
CA ASN A 179 -47.72 -14.99 -19.52
C ASN A 179 -46.86 -14.41 -20.65
N GLU A 180 -47.44 -13.60 -21.54
CA GLU A 180 -46.70 -12.88 -22.57
C GLU A 180 -45.68 -11.91 -21.97
N LYS A 181 -46.08 -11.09 -21.00
CA LYS A 181 -45.17 -10.18 -20.29
C LYS A 181 -44.03 -10.92 -19.60
N VAL A 182 -44.32 -12.05 -18.93
CA VAL A 182 -43.29 -12.90 -18.33
C VAL A 182 -42.35 -13.47 -19.39
N GLY A 183 -42.87 -13.88 -20.55
CA GLY A 183 -42.09 -14.31 -21.70
C GLY A 183 -41.12 -13.23 -22.18
N LEU A 184 -41.60 -11.99 -22.35
CA LEU A 184 -40.77 -10.84 -22.76
C LEU A 184 -39.69 -10.51 -21.73
N VAL A 185 -40.02 -10.53 -20.44
CA VAL A 185 -39.04 -10.30 -19.36
C VAL A 185 -37.98 -11.40 -19.35
N ARG A 186 -38.37 -12.68 -19.51
CA ARG A 186 -37.42 -13.80 -19.62
C ARG A 186 -36.54 -13.69 -20.86
N ALA A 187 -37.08 -13.24 -22.00
CA ALA A 187 -36.30 -13.02 -23.22
C ALA A 187 -35.28 -11.88 -23.04
N LYS A 188 -35.68 -10.76 -22.42
CA LYS A 188 -34.77 -9.66 -22.04
C LYS A 188 -33.69 -10.11 -21.05
N ALA A 189 -34.06 -10.89 -20.04
CA ALA A 189 -33.09 -11.43 -19.08
C ALA A 189 -32.06 -12.35 -19.76
N LYS A 190 -32.49 -13.20 -20.72
CA LYS A 190 -31.59 -14.02 -21.53
C LYS A 190 -30.65 -13.16 -22.39
N SER A 191 -31.16 -12.12 -23.06
CA SER A 191 -30.32 -11.25 -23.88
C SER A 191 -29.32 -10.45 -23.04
N TRP A 192 -29.72 -9.96 -21.87
CA TRP A 192 -28.83 -9.31 -20.92
C TRP A 192 -27.75 -10.25 -20.39
N LYS A 193 -28.10 -11.50 -20.09
CA LYS A 193 -27.13 -12.51 -19.68
C LYS A 193 -26.06 -12.71 -20.77
N VAL A 194 -26.47 -12.92 -22.02
CA VAL A 194 -25.51 -13.09 -23.14
C VAL A 194 -24.66 -11.84 -23.35
N ALA A 195 -25.25 -10.65 -23.30
CA ALA A 195 -24.52 -9.39 -23.45
C ALA A 195 -23.52 -9.16 -22.29
N TYR A 196 -23.89 -9.55 -21.07
CA TYR A 196 -23.01 -9.49 -19.90
C TYR A 196 -21.86 -10.50 -20.02
N GLU A 197 -22.14 -11.75 -20.39
CA GLU A 197 -21.13 -12.78 -20.60
C GLU A 197 -20.14 -12.40 -21.71
N ALA A 198 -20.62 -11.78 -22.80
CA ALA A 198 -19.76 -11.26 -23.87
C ALA A 198 -18.85 -10.14 -23.36
N LYS A 199 -19.40 -9.12 -22.67
CA LYS A 199 -18.60 -8.03 -22.09
C LYS A 199 -17.59 -8.53 -21.07
N LEU A 200 -17.97 -9.50 -20.24
CA LEU A 200 -17.07 -10.11 -19.26
C LEU A 200 -15.93 -10.85 -19.97
N LYS A 201 -16.24 -11.62 -21.02
CA LYS A 201 -15.24 -12.32 -21.82
C LYS A 201 -14.28 -11.33 -22.48
N ASP A 202 -14.78 -10.28 -23.11
CA ASP A 202 -13.95 -9.25 -23.76
C ASP A 202 -13.04 -8.54 -22.73
N ALA A 203 -13.57 -8.20 -21.56
CA ALA A 203 -12.79 -7.59 -20.48
C ALA A 203 -11.68 -8.52 -19.96
N VAL A 204 -11.99 -9.81 -19.78
CA VAL A 204 -11.01 -10.82 -19.35
C VAL A 204 -9.94 -11.02 -20.43
N THR A 205 -10.33 -11.15 -21.70
CA THR A 205 -9.38 -11.30 -22.81
C THR A 205 -8.48 -10.07 -22.93
N SER A 206 -9.05 -8.87 -22.88
CA SER A 206 -8.28 -7.61 -22.89
C SER A 206 -7.29 -7.55 -21.72
N LYS A 207 -7.70 -7.97 -20.51
CA LYS A 207 -6.81 -8.00 -19.35
C LYS A 207 -5.69 -9.03 -19.50
N ILE A 208 -5.97 -10.20 -20.07
CA ILE A 208 -4.96 -11.22 -20.37
C ILE A 208 -3.93 -10.68 -21.36
N ASP A 209 -4.36 -10.03 -22.44
CA ASP A 209 -3.45 -9.49 -23.46
C ASP A 209 -2.60 -8.33 -22.91
N ALA A 210 -3.18 -7.47 -22.07
CA ALA A 210 -2.43 -6.45 -21.35
C ALA A 210 -1.37 -7.04 -20.39
N LEU A 211 -1.69 -8.14 -19.69
CA LEU A 211 -0.72 -8.81 -18.82
C LEU A 211 0.37 -9.53 -19.63
N LYS A 212 0.04 -10.13 -20.77
CA LYS A 212 1.02 -10.76 -21.67
C LYS A 212 2.01 -9.73 -22.21
N THR A 213 1.52 -8.62 -22.75
CA THR A 213 2.37 -7.54 -23.26
C THR A 213 3.25 -6.94 -22.16
N GLN A 214 2.72 -6.78 -20.94
CA GLN A 214 3.52 -6.35 -19.79
C GLN A 214 4.62 -7.37 -19.44
N ALA A 215 4.30 -8.66 -19.41
CA ALA A 215 5.26 -9.73 -19.13
C ALA A 215 6.36 -9.81 -20.20
N GLU A 216 6.00 -9.67 -21.48
CA GLU A 216 6.94 -9.64 -22.60
C GLU A 216 7.90 -8.44 -22.50
N LEU A 217 7.39 -7.24 -22.18
CA LEU A 217 8.22 -6.05 -21.99
C LEU A 217 9.17 -6.20 -20.80
N GLN A 218 8.69 -6.75 -19.68
CA GLN A 218 9.53 -7.01 -18.51
C GLN A 218 10.61 -8.04 -18.82
N LEU A 219 10.27 -9.12 -19.52
CA LEU A 219 11.23 -10.15 -19.95
C LEU A 219 12.29 -9.54 -20.88
N GLN A 220 11.88 -8.73 -21.85
CA GLN A 220 12.80 -8.07 -22.77
C GLN A 220 13.75 -7.11 -22.04
N ALA A 221 13.25 -6.37 -21.05
CA ALA A 221 14.10 -5.51 -20.21
C ALA A 221 15.13 -6.31 -19.41
N VAL A 222 14.73 -7.45 -18.83
CA VAL A 222 15.64 -8.35 -18.11
C VAL A 222 16.69 -8.95 -19.05
N LEU A 223 16.29 -9.44 -20.23
CA LEU A 223 17.23 -9.96 -21.23
C LEU A 223 18.25 -8.91 -21.66
N MET A 224 17.82 -7.68 -21.94
CA MET A 224 18.72 -6.58 -22.27
C MET A 224 19.70 -6.25 -21.13
N GLN A 225 19.26 -6.35 -19.88
CA GLN A 225 20.12 -6.12 -18.73
C GLN A 225 21.17 -7.24 -18.59
N LEU A 226 20.76 -8.50 -18.77
CA LEU A 226 21.67 -9.65 -18.75
C LEU A 226 22.69 -9.58 -19.90
N ASP A 227 22.29 -9.17 -21.10
CA ASP A 227 23.20 -8.98 -22.23
C ASP A 227 24.26 -7.91 -21.93
N LYS A 228 23.86 -6.79 -21.30
CA LYS A 228 24.80 -5.75 -20.87
C LYS A 228 25.78 -6.27 -19.82
N GLU A 229 25.30 -6.99 -18.82
CA GLU A 229 26.14 -7.58 -17.78
C GLU A 229 27.10 -8.62 -18.37
N ALA A 230 26.65 -9.46 -19.29
CA ALA A 230 27.50 -10.41 -20.02
C ALA A 230 28.58 -9.69 -20.84
N GLN A 231 28.26 -8.57 -21.48
CA GLN A 231 29.22 -7.77 -22.23
C GLN A 231 30.28 -7.15 -21.30
N VAL A 232 29.88 -6.62 -20.13
CA VAL A 232 30.80 -6.10 -19.10
C VAL A 232 31.72 -7.19 -18.56
N LEU A 233 31.19 -8.38 -18.29
CA LEU A 233 32.00 -9.53 -17.84
C LEU A 233 32.98 -9.97 -18.94
N THR A 234 32.56 -9.95 -20.21
CA THR A 234 33.43 -10.29 -21.34
C THR A 234 34.56 -9.28 -21.50
N SER A 235 34.29 -7.99 -21.37
CA SER A 235 35.35 -6.96 -21.40
C SER A 235 36.30 -7.09 -20.22
N ALA A 236 35.76 -7.28 -19.00
CA ALA A 236 36.59 -7.47 -17.81
C ALA A 236 37.49 -8.71 -17.92
N LEU A 237 36.99 -9.81 -18.49
CA LEU A 237 37.78 -11.01 -18.75
C LEU A 237 38.89 -10.75 -19.77
N GLN A 238 38.60 -9.96 -20.81
CA GLN A 238 39.60 -9.61 -21.83
C GLN A 238 40.71 -8.73 -21.24
N ASP A 239 40.35 -7.74 -20.41
CA ASP A 239 41.31 -6.89 -19.72
C ASP A 239 42.18 -7.71 -18.76
N ALA A 240 41.58 -8.62 -17.98
CA ALA A 240 42.30 -9.52 -17.09
C ALA A 240 43.28 -10.41 -17.86
N ARG A 241 42.89 -10.94 -19.03
CA ARG A 241 43.79 -11.71 -19.91
C ARG A 241 44.95 -10.86 -20.44
N CYS A 242 44.70 -9.61 -20.81
CA CYS A 242 45.74 -8.68 -21.25
C CYS A 242 46.74 -8.38 -20.11
N GLN A 243 46.23 -8.14 -18.90
CA GLN A 243 47.05 -7.93 -17.71
C GLN A 243 47.90 -9.16 -17.39
N ALA A 244 47.31 -10.36 -17.42
CA ALA A 244 48.04 -11.62 -17.20
C ALA A 244 49.20 -11.78 -18.19
N LYS A 245 48.97 -11.58 -19.49
CA LYS A 245 50.04 -11.62 -20.51
C LYS A 245 51.12 -10.56 -20.28
N SER A 246 50.75 -9.37 -19.81
CA SER A 246 51.72 -8.33 -19.45
C SER A 246 52.60 -8.77 -18.29
N LEU A 247 52.00 -9.34 -17.24
CA LEU A 247 52.74 -9.87 -16.08
C LEU A 247 53.64 -11.04 -16.46
N GLU A 248 53.17 -11.96 -17.31
CA GLU A 248 54.00 -13.06 -17.86
C GLU A 248 55.24 -12.52 -18.58
N ARG A 249 55.10 -11.46 -19.40
CA ARG A 249 56.25 -10.82 -20.07
C ARG A 249 57.19 -10.16 -19.07
N GLN A 250 56.66 -9.44 -18.08
CA GLN A 250 57.48 -8.80 -17.04
C GLN A 250 58.26 -9.85 -16.24
N LEU A 251 57.63 -10.98 -15.90
CA LEU A 251 58.26 -12.09 -15.22
C LEU A 251 59.37 -12.73 -16.08
N ALA A 252 59.11 -12.93 -17.38
CA ALA A 252 60.14 -13.42 -18.30
C ALA A 252 61.35 -12.47 -18.38
N GLN A 253 61.11 -11.15 -18.48
CA GLN A 253 62.17 -10.13 -18.50
C GLN A 253 62.96 -10.07 -17.18
N ALA A 254 62.29 -10.20 -16.04
CA ALA A 254 62.93 -10.27 -14.74
C ALA A 254 63.82 -11.51 -14.62
N ASN A 255 63.33 -12.67 -15.08
CA ASN A 255 64.11 -13.91 -15.08
C ASN A 255 65.34 -13.83 -15.99
N THR A 256 65.22 -13.23 -17.18
CA THR A 256 66.39 -13.01 -18.05
C THR A 256 67.40 -12.08 -17.39
N ARG A 257 66.93 -11.02 -16.70
CA ARG A 257 67.80 -10.10 -15.95
C ARG A 257 68.55 -10.80 -14.82
N ILE A 258 67.88 -11.69 -14.10
CA ILE A 258 68.49 -12.52 -13.05
C ILE A 258 69.59 -13.39 -13.65
N GLN A 259 69.31 -14.11 -14.75
CA GLN A 259 70.30 -14.96 -15.42
C GLN A 259 71.52 -14.16 -15.92
N GLU A 260 71.31 -12.96 -16.46
CA GLU A 260 72.39 -12.05 -16.86
C GLU A 260 73.29 -11.66 -15.67
N LEU A 261 72.67 -11.32 -14.53
CA LEU A 261 73.37 -10.95 -13.30
C LEU A 261 74.11 -12.15 -12.68
N GLU A 262 73.47 -13.31 -12.63
CA GLU A 262 74.07 -14.57 -12.17
C GLU A 262 75.29 -14.94 -13.03
N ALA A 263 75.23 -14.72 -14.34
CA ALA A 263 76.36 -14.96 -15.24
C ALA A 263 77.47 -13.88 -15.11
N ALA A 264 77.13 -12.66 -14.73
CA ALA A 264 78.09 -11.57 -14.54
C ALA A 264 78.84 -11.66 -13.20
N MET A 265 78.19 -12.15 -12.14
CA MET A 265 78.75 -12.31 -10.80
C MET A 265 80.10 -13.07 -10.78
N PRO A 266 80.24 -14.29 -11.34
CA PRO A 266 81.52 -15.00 -11.31
C PRO A 266 82.61 -14.28 -12.09
N ARG A 267 82.26 -13.57 -13.17
CA ARG A 267 83.23 -12.74 -13.92
C ARG A 267 83.75 -11.60 -13.06
N SER A 268 82.88 -10.97 -12.28
CA SER A 268 83.26 -9.90 -11.34
C SER A 268 84.10 -10.42 -10.17
N GLU A 269 83.76 -11.58 -9.61
CA GLU A 269 84.55 -12.23 -8.56
C GLU A 269 85.96 -12.59 -9.05
N VAL A 270 86.07 -13.14 -10.26
CA VAL A 270 87.36 -13.42 -10.91
C VAL A 270 88.17 -12.13 -11.12
N ALA A 271 87.52 -11.04 -11.57
CA ALA A 271 88.19 -9.75 -11.73
C ALA A 271 88.71 -9.19 -10.41
N ILE A 272 87.93 -9.28 -9.33
CA ILE A 272 88.34 -8.88 -7.98
C ILE A 272 89.52 -9.73 -7.49
N CYS A 273 89.47 -11.06 -7.68
CA CYS A 273 90.58 -11.93 -7.30
C CYS A 273 91.88 -11.59 -8.05
N LYS A 274 91.79 -11.30 -9.36
CA LYS A 274 92.93 -10.84 -10.16
C LYS A 274 93.50 -9.52 -9.65
N LEU A 275 92.65 -8.53 -9.39
CA LEU A 275 93.08 -7.24 -8.85
C LEU A 275 93.71 -7.38 -7.47
N LYS A 276 93.15 -8.21 -6.57
CA LYS A 276 93.76 -8.50 -5.25
C LYS A 276 95.14 -9.13 -5.40
N ALA A 277 95.30 -10.08 -6.32
CA ALA A 277 96.60 -10.71 -6.59
C ALA A 277 97.61 -9.70 -7.16
N GLN A 278 97.15 -8.80 -8.03
CA GLN A 278 98.01 -7.74 -8.59
C GLN A 278 98.46 -6.74 -7.53
N VAL A 279 97.55 -6.29 -6.65
CA VAL A 279 97.89 -5.41 -5.53
C VAL A 279 98.88 -6.09 -4.57
N ALA A 280 98.71 -7.38 -4.28
CA ALA A 280 99.65 -8.12 -3.45
C ALA A 280 101.04 -8.19 -4.09
N GLY A 281 101.12 -8.49 -5.39
CA GLY A 281 102.38 -8.51 -6.13
C GLY A 281 103.06 -7.13 -6.21
N GLU A 282 102.28 -6.07 -6.42
CA GLU A 282 102.79 -4.69 -6.38
C GLU A 282 103.29 -4.30 -4.99
N ALA A 283 102.61 -4.72 -3.92
CA ALA A 283 103.06 -4.49 -2.55
C ALA A 283 104.39 -5.21 -2.25
N GLU A 284 104.54 -6.47 -2.67
CA GLU A 284 105.81 -7.21 -2.55
C GLU A 284 106.94 -6.52 -3.34
N ALA A 285 106.67 -6.09 -4.58
CA ALA A 285 107.64 -5.36 -5.38
C ALA A 285 108.07 -4.03 -4.74
N VAL A 286 107.14 -3.31 -4.11
CA VAL A 286 107.44 -2.08 -3.36
C VAL A 286 108.33 -2.39 -2.15
N GLU A 287 108.04 -3.42 -1.37
CA GLU A 287 108.90 -3.83 -0.24
C GLU A 287 110.29 -4.26 -0.70
N GLU A 288 110.40 -4.99 -1.81
CA GLU A 288 111.71 -5.36 -2.40
C GLU A 288 112.50 -4.12 -2.83
N GLN A 289 111.84 -3.13 -3.45
CA GLN A 289 112.49 -1.88 -3.85
C GLN A 289 112.90 -1.02 -2.64
N LYS A 290 112.09 -0.97 -1.57
CA LYS A 290 112.48 -0.35 -0.30
C LYS A 290 113.74 -1.00 0.27
N ALA A 291 113.79 -2.33 0.33
CA ALA A 291 114.95 -3.06 0.82
C ALA A 291 116.22 -2.76 -0.02
N LYS A 292 116.09 -2.72 -1.36
CA LYS A 292 117.19 -2.32 -2.26
C LYS A 292 117.65 -0.89 -2.02
N TYR A 293 116.71 0.04 -1.82
CA TYR A 293 116.99 1.43 -1.53
C TYR A 293 117.71 1.60 -0.17
N ASP A 294 117.26 0.91 0.87
CA ASP A 294 117.90 0.93 2.19
C ASP A 294 119.31 0.35 2.14
N ALA A 295 119.51 -0.74 1.40
CA ALA A 295 120.84 -1.30 1.16
C ALA A 295 121.76 -0.30 0.43
N LEU A 296 121.24 0.42 -0.57
CA LEU A 296 122.00 1.45 -1.28
C LEU A 296 122.36 2.64 -0.38
N LEU A 297 121.44 3.07 0.49
CA LEU A 297 121.74 4.10 1.49
C LEU A 297 122.83 3.64 2.48
N ALA A 298 122.77 2.39 2.91
CA ALA A 298 123.77 1.81 3.80
C ALA A 298 125.16 1.78 3.15
N THR A 299 125.27 1.35 1.89
CA THR A 299 126.55 1.33 1.17
C THR A 299 127.09 2.75 0.92
N HIS A 300 126.24 3.71 0.57
CA HIS A 300 126.64 5.10 0.43
C HIS A 300 127.18 5.68 1.74
N ARG A 301 126.50 5.44 2.87
CA ARG A 301 126.99 5.87 4.20
C ARG A 301 128.33 5.23 4.54
N ALA A 302 128.51 3.93 4.30
CA ALA A 302 129.78 3.25 4.51
C ALA A 302 130.92 3.86 3.67
N LEU A 303 130.65 4.18 2.41
CA LEU A 303 131.62 4.78 1.49
C LEU A 303 131.99 6.21 1.90
N GLN A 304 131.03 6.99 2.41
CA GLN A 304 131.31 8.30 3.02
C GLN A 304 132.22 8.18 4.24
N THR A 305 131.95 7.24 5.15
CA THR A 305 132.80 7.02 6.34
C THR A 305 134.20 6.62 5.92
N GLN A 306 134.35 5.70 4.97
CA GLN A 306 135.65 5.27 4.44
C GLN A 306 136.42 6.44 3.81
N MET A 307 135.76 7.32 3.06
CA MET A 307 136.39 8.50 2.48
C MET A 307 136.88 9.48 3.55
N VAL A 308 136.12 9.68 4.63
CA VAL A 308 136.54 10.51 5.77
C VAL A 308 137.76 9.90 6.47
N GLU A 309 137.79 8.58 6.67
CA GLU A 309 138.92 7.84 7.24
C GLU A 309 140.19 7.90 6.37
N GLU A 310 140.07 7.75 5.04
CA GLU A 310 141.20 7.88 4.12
C GLU A 310 141.72 9.32 4.08
N LYS A 311 140.82 10.32 4.10
CA LYS A 311 141.22 11.73 4.17
C LYS A 311 141.97 12.05 5.46
N THR A 312 141.54 11.52 6.61
CA THR A 312 142.26 11.72 7.88
C THR A 312 143.62 11.02 7.88
N ARG A 313 143.74 9.80 7.31
CA ARG A 313 145.04 9.12 7.11
C ARG A 313 145.99 9.95 6.25
N LEU A 314 145.52 10.51 5.14
CA LEU A 314 146.30 11.38 4.25
C LEU A 314 146.79 12.65 4.97
N VAL A 315 145.93 13.30 5.75
CA VAL A 315 146.30 14.49 6.53
C VAL A 315 147.36 14.15 7.58
N GLN A 316 147.22 13.02 8.28
CA GLN A 316 148.23 12.56 9.25
C GLN A 316 149.57 12.26 8.58
N HIS A 317 149.57 11.61 7.41
CA HIS A 317 150.79 11.37 6.63
C HIS A 317 151.48 12.68 6.20
N HIS A 318 150.72 13.65 5.70
CA HIS A 318 151.25 14.95 5.29
C HIS A 318 151.87 15.71 6.48
N ALA A 319 151.20 15.71 7.64
CA ALA A 319 151.71 16.34 8.85
C ALA A 319 153.03 15.72 9.33
N LEU A 320 153.15 14.39 9.29
CA LEU A 320 154.39 13.67 9.61
C LEU A 320 155.53 14.05 8.65
N GLN A 321 155.25 14.10 7.34
CA GLN A 321 156.25 14.41 6.33
C GLN A 321 156.72 15.88 6.42
N GLN A 322 155.81 16.81 6.72
CA GLN A 322 156.14 18.22 6.93
C GLN A 322 157.01 18.42 8.17
N GLY A 323 156.68 17.77 9.29
CA GLY A 323 157.51 17.82 10.51
C GLY A 323 158.93 17.31 10.27
N LEU A 324 159.09 16.25 9.46
CA LEU A 324 160.40 15.68 9.13
C LEU A 324 161.25 16.64 8.25
N LEU A 325 160.62 17.37 7.33
CA LEU A 325 161.29 18.39 6.51
C LEU A 325 161.71 19.62 7.33
N GLU A 326 160.86 20.07 8.26
CA GLU A 326 161.18 21.17 9.17
C GLU A 326 162.38 20.84 10.08
N GLU A 327 162.46 19.60 10.56
CA GLU A 327 163.59 19.12 11.38
C GLU A 327 164.90 19.05 10.59
N GLN A 328 164.86 18.65 9.31
CA GLN A 328 166.02 18.65 8.42
C GLN A 328 166.52 20.07 8.12
N LEU A 329 165.60 21.02 7.91
CA LEU A 329 165.94 22.44 7.69
C LEU A 329 166.60 23.05 8.93
N ALA A 330 166.09 22.74 10.12
CA ALA A 330 166.66 23.20 11.38
C ALA A 330 168.09 22.68 11.59
N ARG A 331 168.36 21.40 11.27
CA ARG A 331 169.72 20.84 11.32
C ARG A 331 170.66 21.50 10.31
N ALA A 332 170.22 21.71 9.07
CA ALA A 332 171.04 22.37 8.06
C ALA A 332 171.43 23.82 8.44
N LYS A 333 170.52 24.56 9.09
CA LYS A 333 170.78 25.91 9.62
C LYS A 333 171.82 25.90 10.75
N GLN A 334 171.79 24.88 11.61
CA GLN A 334 172.74 24.70 12.71
C GLN A 334 174.16 24.44 12.16
N ASP A 335 174.28 23.53 11.18
CA ASP A 335 175.56 23.18 10.54
C ASP A 335 176.20 24.39 9.82
N GLU A 336 175.38 25.27 9.23
CA GLU A 336 175.86 26.48 8.54
C GLU A 336 176.35 27.56 9.52
N MET A 337 175.70 27.68 10.69
CA MET A 337 176.18 28.52 11.80
C MET A 337 177.52 28.03 12.36
N GLU A 338 177.72 26.72 12.49
CA GLU A 338 178.99 26.15 12.94
C GLU A 338 180.14 26.43 11.95
N ARG A 339 179.91 26.29 10.63
CA ARG A 339 180.91 26.66 9.60
C ARG A 339 181.30 28.13 9.64
N LEU A 340 180.34 29.03 9.93
CA LEU A 340 180.62 30.46 10.07
C LEU A 340 181.49 30.75 11.30
N HIS A 341 181.22 30.10 12.45
CA HIS A 341 182.05 30.21 13.63
C HIS A 341 183.48 29.70 13.40
N GLU A 342 183.64 28.60 12.66
CA GLU A 342 184.95 28.03 12.32
C GLU A 342 185.79 28.99 11.46
N ARG A 343 185.17 29.62 10.45
CA ARG A 343 185.81 30.63 9.59
C ARG A 343 186.25 31.87 10.37
N VAL A 344 185.44 32.33 11.32
CA VAL A 344 185.79 33.48 12.17
C VAL A 344 186.99 33.13 13.05
N ARG A 345 187.01 31.93 13.64
CA ARG A 345 188.14 31.46 14.46
C ARG A 345 189.44 31.42 13.67
N HIS A 346 189.41 30.88 12.46
CA HIS A 346 190.59 30.79 11.60
C HIS A 346 191.10 32.16 11.14
N ALA A 347 190.19 33.12 10.89
CA ALA A 347 190.58 34.50 10.59
C ALA A 347 191.20 35.23 11.78
N MET A 348 190.82 34.90 13.02
CA MET A 348 191.44 35.44 14.23
C MET A 348 192.85 34.88 14.46
N GLU A 349 193.06 33.57 14.25
CA GLU A 349 194.39 32.94 14.35
C GLU A 349 195.38 33.53 13.33
N MET A 350 194.95 33.69 12.07
CA MET A 350 195.77 34.31 11.03
C MET A 350 196.19 35.73 11.37
N LYS A 351 195.28 36.53 11.95
CA LYS A 351 195.59 37.91 12.39
C LYS A 351 196.52 37.93 13.60
N ALA A 352 196.38 36.99 14.54
CA ALA A 352 197.28 36.86 15.68
C ALA A 352 198.73 36.57 15.23
N VAL A 353 198.91 35.70 14.23
CA VAL A 353 200.23 35.40 13.66
C VAL A 353 200.88 36.64 13.01
N VAL A 354 200.10 37.44 12.28
CA VAL A 354 200.60 38.69 11.68
C VAL A 354 200.97 39.73 12.74
N ILE A 355 200.21 39.83 13.82
CA ILE A 355 200.52 40.71 14.96
C ILE A 355 201.86 40.31 15.60
N SER A 356 202.08 39.02 15.88
CA SER A 356 203.35 38.56 16.45
C SER A 356 204.56 38.81 15.53
N GLN A 357 204.38 38.76 14.21
CA GLN A 357 205.43 39.10 13.24
C GLN A 357 205.74 40.60 13.23
N LEU A 358 204.73 41.46 13.39
CA LEU A 358 204.91 42.91 13.49
C LEU A 358 205.56 43.32 14.82
N GLU A 359 205.20 42.67 15.92
CA GLU A 359 205.82 42.89 17.24
C GLU A 359 207.32 42.52 17.22
N ALA A 360 207.69 41.42 16.57
CA ALA A 360 209.09 41.02 16.40
C ALA A 360 209.89 42.03 15.54
N ALA A 361 209.28 42.56 14.48
CA ALA A 361 209.92 43.55 13.60
C ALA A 361 210.12 44.91 14.28
N VAL A 362 209.22 45.31 15.19
CA VAL A 362 209.37 46.53 15.99
C VAL A 362 210.49 46.37 17.02
N LEU A 363 210.59 45.22 17.69
CA LEU A 363 211.64 44.95 18.68
C LEU A 363 213.05 44.96 18.04
N GLU A 364 213.17 44.44 16.81
CA GLU A 364 214.42 44.50 16.03
C GLU A 364 214.78 45.91 15.57
N ALA A 365 213.79 46.76 15.30
CA ALA A 365 213.99 48.15 14.91
C ALA A 365 214.42 49.01 16.12
N GLU A 366 213.85 48.78 17.30
CA GLU A 366 214.23 49.44 18.55
C GLU A 366 215.68 49.11 18.95
N ASN A 367 216.11 47.85 18.82
CA ASN A 367 217.49 47.46 19.10
C ASN A 367 218.51 48.08 18.12
N ARG A 368 218.15 48.26 16.85
CA ARG A 368 218.99 48.96 15.86
C ARG A 368 219.08 50.45 16.13
N ALA A 369 218.00 51.08 16.61
CA ALA A 369 218.01 52.49 17.00
C ALA A 369 218.89 52.75 18.23
N ALA A 370 218.83 51.89 19.25
CA ALA A 370 219.66 51.99 20.45
C ALA A 370 221.17 51.84 20.14
N LEU A 371 221.54 50.97 19.20
CA LEU A 371 222.93 50.79 18.77
C LEU A 371 223.44 51.99 17.94
N ALA A 372 222.58 52.60 17.10
CA ALA A 372 222.92 53.79 16.34
C ALA A 372 223.08 55.04 17.24
N GLU A 373 222.27 55.18 18.29
CA GLU A 373 222.43 56.23 19.31
C GLU A 373 223.75 56.09 20.09
N HIS A 374 224.17 54.86 20.40
CA HIS A 374 225.43 54.62 21.09
C HIS A 374 226.65 54.96 20.20
N ALA A 375 226.56 54.72 18.90
CA ALA A 375 227.60 55.08 17.92
C ALA A 375 227.71 56.60 17.68
N LEU A 376 226.57 57.31 17.66
CA LEU A 376 226.55 58.78 17.50
C LEU A 376 227.13 59.52 18.72
N ASN A 377 226.94 58.98 19.94
CA ASN A 377 227.49 59.61 21.14
C ASN A 377 229.02 59.49 21.25
N GLN A 378 229.64 58.43 20.71
CA GLN A 378 231.10 58.34 20.67
C GLN A 378 231.71 59.35 19.69
N ILE A 379 231.12 59.48 18.50
CA ILE A 379 231.54 60.45 17.47
C ILE A 379 231.41 61.90 17.98
N HIS A 380 230.42 62.19 18.84
CA HIS A 380 230.25 63.53 19.43
C HIS A 380 231.40 63.91 20.37
N THR A 381 231.98 62.96 21.10
CA THR A 381 233.14 63.21 21.98
C THR A 381 234.42 63.47 21.18
N GLU A 382 234.56 62.85 20.01
CA GLU A 382 235.73 63.00 19.13
C GLU A 382 235.77 64.35 18.41
N MET A 383 234.63 65.01 18.22
CA MET A 383 234.53 66.20 17.37
C MET A 383 234.84 67.53 18.08
N MET A 384 234.98 67.57 19.41
CA MET A 384 235.10 68.83 20.17
C MET A 384 236.52 69.27 20.56
N THR A 385 237.59 68.56 20.17
CA THR A 385 238.96 69.06 20.40
C THR A 385 239.91 68.79 19.23
N SER A 386 239.79 69.65 18.22
CA SER A 386 240.79 69.81 17.17
C SER A 386 242.04 70.53 17.70
N SER A 387 243.22 69.90 17.59
CA SER A 387 244.46 70.54 17.13
C SER A 387 245.57 69.51 16.88
N ARG A 388 245.97 69.42 15.60
CA ARG A 388 247.26 68.94 15.06
C ARG A 388 247.62 67.45 15.10
N CYS A 389 248.28 67.09 14.00
CA CYS A 389 249.09 65.91 13.67
C CYS A 389 248.38 64.67 13.13
N ASP A 390 248.67 64.44 11.85
CA ASP A 390 249.21 63.21 11.25
C ASP A 390 248.34 61.94 11.07
N VAL A 391 248.31 61.55 9.78
CA VAL A 391 248.68 60.23 9.24
C VAL A 391 247.66 59.07 9.32
N LEU A 392 247.35 58.58 8.11
CA LEU A 392 247.09 57.21 7.62
C LEU A 392 246.06 56.27 8.30
N GLU A 393 245.41 55.53 7.37
CA GLU A 393 245.18 54.08 7.36
C GLU A 393 243.83 53.45 7.78
N ALA A 394 243.37 52.59 6.85
CA ALA A 394 242.78 51.23 6.98
C ALA A 394 241.31 51.00 7.45
N PHE A 395 240.53 50.45 6.49
CA PHE A 395 239.52 49.33 6.48
C PHE A 395 239.13 48.64 7.83
N PRO A 396 237.92 47.99 8.01
CA PRO A 396 237.32 46.96 7.09
C PRO A 396 235.77 46.64 7.09
N ILE A 397 235.30 45.92 6.03
CA ILE A 397 234.37 44.73 5.95
C ILE A 397 232.79 44.79 6.06
N ASP A 398 232.17 43.99 5.14
CA ASP A 398 230.93 43.15 5.15
C ASP A 398 229.51 43.54 4.65
N ALA A 399 228.80 42.43 4.31
CA ALA A 399 227.65 42.12 3.43
C ALA A 399 226.23 42.55 3.85
#